data_AF-A0A0U5BDM9-F1
#
_entry.id   AF-A0A0U5BDM9-F1
#
_cell.length_a   1.000
_cell.length_b   1.000
_cell.length_c   1.000
_cell.angle_alpha   90.00
_cell.angle_beta   90.00
_cell.angle_gamma   90.00
#
_symmetry.space_group_name_H-M   'P 1'
#
loop_
_entity.id
_entity.type
_entity.pdbx_description
1 polymer ?
#
loop_
_entity_poly.entity_id
_entity_poly.type
_entity_poly.pdbx_seq_one_letter_code
_entity_poly.pdbx_strand_id
1 'polypeptide(L)'
;MEVIIDTSNQNSIYDSLEQLLKVKKEFIQYYILRNLNKLKEKYPPQTEISIPHFLSFLSEITHLDMTTIPNFDFITLFHLTTRTSKQIIEKEPLYNLFDALTENNELKYRLEKIGLTFYKEKDRLITFFKGNLIDWRSFLNGSESPTAQMIINRLEGNRFSPPDKCVNGFLFNGDIFENGDVRHIRYLPEIVDNMLRVLGEQQAIRNLCKEVTPFIITFKANVGEIIFDGSKKLNIKQTQYRIIRHCLYYLCNQYCRSWSEHDNPIVRMIDEQSVSEDRVLNVREVM
;
A
#
# COMPACT_ATOMS: atom_id res chain seq x y z
N MET A 1 -16.65 -10.73 -17.30
CA MET A 1 -16.73 -9.70 -16.25
C MET A 1 -15.54 -9.89 -15.36
N GLU A 2 -14.77 -8.83 -15.13
CA GLU A 2 -13.67 -8.85 -14.18
C GLU A 2 -14.22 -8.96 -12.76
N VAL A 3 -13.65 -9.85 -11.95
CA VAL A 3 -14.09 -10.02 -10.55
C VAL A 3 -13.15 -9.24 -9.65
N ILE A 4 -13.72 -8.35 -8.83
CA ILE A 4 -13.01 -7.49 -7.88
C ILE A 4 -13.44 -7.81 -6.45
N ILE A 5 -12.48 -7.84 -5.53
CA ILE A 5 -12.77 -7.80 -4.08
C ILE A 5 -12.61 -6.37 -3.60
N ASP A 6 -13.72 -5.72 -3.27
CA ASP A 6 -13.72 -4.38 -2.69
C ASP A 6 -13.51 -4.45 -1.18
N THR A 7 -12.33 -4.04 -0.74
CA THR A 7 -11.89 -4.01 0.66
C THR A 7 -12.10 -2.64 1.33
N SER A 8 -12.95 -1.79 0.74
CA SER A 8 -13.21 -0.43 1.23
C SER A 8 -13.96 -0.34 2.56
N ASN A 9 -14.71 -1.36 2.96
CA ASN A 9 -15.41 -1.44 4.24
C ASN A 9 -16.01 -2.85 4.44
N GLN A 10 -16.56 -3.10 5.63
CA GLN A 10 -17.19 -4.37 5.98
C GLN A 10 -18.29 -4.82 4.99
N ASN A 11 -19.17 -3.92 4.55
CA ASN A 11 -20.27 -4.27 3.65
C ASN A 11 -19.76 -4.58 2.25
N SER A 12 -18.87 -3.75 1.71
CA SER A 12 -18.21 -3.98 0.42
C SER A 12 -17.52 -5.35 0.36
N ILE A 13 -16.85 -5.76 1.45
CA ILE A 13 -16.20 -7.07 1.53
C ILE A 13 -17.25 -8.18 1.51
N TYR A 14 -18.32 -8.07 2.30
CA TYR A 14 -19.39 -9.08 2.29
C TYR A 14 -20.04 -9.23 0.92
N ASP A 15 -20.40 -8.11 0.29
CA ASP A 15 -21.05 -8.11 -1.02
C ASP A 15 -20.10 -8.69 -2.09
N SER A 16 -18.80 -8.38 -2.02
CA SER A 16 -17.77 -8.97 -2.89
C SER A 16 -17.64 -10.48 -2.69
N LEU A 17 -17.62 -10.96 -1.45
CA LEU A 17 -17.51 -12.38 -1.14
C LEU A 17 -18.78 -13.16 -1.50
N GLU A 18 -19.95 -12.57 -1.30
CA GLU A 18 -21.24 -13.13 -1.74
C GLU A 18 -21.26 -13.35 -3.25
N GLN A 19 -20.85 -12.34 -4.02
CA GLN A 19 -20.74 -12.44 -5.48
C GLN A 19 -19.69 -13.47 -5.92
N LEU A 20 -18.51 -13.46 -5.31
CA LEU A 20 -17.42 -14.38 -5.64
C LEU A 20 -17.82 -15.83 -5.38
N LEU A 21 -18.34 -16.12 -4.19
CA LEU A 21 -18.63 -17.47 -3.71
C LEU A 21 -20.01 -17.97 -4.15
N LYS A 22 -20.86 -17.09 -4.67
CA LYS A 22 -22.26 -17.36 -5.02
C LYS A 22 -23.07 -17.89 -3.84
N VAL A 23 -22.83 -17.31 -2.67
CA VAL A 23 -23.53 -17.63 -1.41
C VAL A 23 -24.11 -16.37 -0.82
N LYS A 24 -25.22 -16.50 -0.09
CA LYS A 24 -25.80 -15.39 0.65
C LYS A 24 -24.82 -14.86 1.70
N LYS A 25 -24.65 -13.54 1.79
CA LYS A 25 -23.71 -12.93 2.76
C LYS A 25 -23.99 -13.28 4.20
N GLU A 26 -25.25 -13.57 4.57
CA GLU A 26 -25.64 -13.99 5.91
C GLU A 26 -24.93 -15.29 6.33
N PHE A 27 -24.61 -16.19 5.40
CA PHE A 27 -23.86 -17.41 5.72
C PHE A 27 -22.40 -17.11 6.05
N ILE A 28 -21.81 -16.12 5.38
CA ILE A 28 -20.45 -15.65 5.68
C ILE A 28 -20.43 -14.95 7.05
N GLN A 29 -21.41 -14.08 7.32
CA GLN A 29 -21.57 -13.45 8.63
C GLN A 29 -21.75 -14.50 9.74
N TYR A 30 -22.58 -15.52 9.50
CA TYR A 30 -22.80 -16.61 10.45
C TYR A 30 -21.51 -17.40 10.72
N TYR A 31 -20.70 -17.67 9.70
CA TYR A 31 -19.37 -18.27 9.87
C TYR A 31 -18.48 -17.44 10.80
N ILE A 32 -18.38 -16.13 10.55
CA ILE A 32 -17.56 -15.21 11.35
C ILE A 32 -18.03 -15.22 12.81
N LEU A 33 -19.33 -15.02 13.06
CA LEU A 33 -19.91 -14.98 14.40
C LEU A 33 -19.73 -16.31 15.16
N ARG A 34 -19.91 -17.45 14.49
CA ARG A 34 -19.74 -18.78 15.10
C ARG A 34 -18.29 -19.08 15.46
N ASN A 35 -17.33 -18.44 14.80
CA ASN A 35 -15.90 -18.72 14.94
C ASN A 35 -15.09 -17.55 15.52
N LEU A 36 -15.73 -16.53 16.11
CA LEU A 36 -15.05 -15.33 16.62
C LEU A 36 -13.81 -15.65 17.46
N ASN A 37 -13.94 -16.50 18.49
CA ASN A 37 -12.81 -16.83 19.37
C ASN A 37 -11.65 -17.47 18.59
N LYS A 38 -11.95 -18.41 17.69
CA LYS A 38 -10.94 -19.10 16.87
C LYS A 38 -10.26 -18.18 15.85
N LEU A 39 -10.97 -17.16 15.36
CA LEU A 39 -10.45 -16.20 14.40
C LEU A 39 -9.67 -15.07 15.09
N LYS A 40 -9.98 -14.76 16.35
CA LYS A 40 -9.35 -13.71 17.15
C LYS A 40 -8.02 -14.12 17.79
N GLU A 41 -7.90 -15.36 18.27
CA GLU A 41 -6.76 -15.82 19.09
C GLU A 41 -5.46 -16.11 18.30
N LYS A 42 -5.46 -15.94 16.98
CA LYS A 42 -4.34 -16.36 16.14
C LYS A 42 -3.32 -15.23 16.07
N TYR A 43 -2.04 -15.52 16.29
CA TYR A 43 -0.94 -14.58 16.09
C TYR A 43 0.28 -15.29 15.45
N PRO A 44 0.78 -14.87 14.27
CA PRO A 44 0.25 -13.78 13.46
C PRO A 44 -1.11 -14.16 12.84
N PRO A 45 -2.14 -13.32 13.01
CA PRO A 45 -3.56 -13.69 12.88
C PRO A 45 -4.01 -14.25 11.53
N GLN A 46 -3.30 -13.91 10.48
CA GLN A 46 -3.60 -14.23 9.09
C GLN A 46 -3.09 -15.60 8.63
N THR A 47 -2.12 -16.20 9.34
CA THR A 47 -1.47 -17.44 8.87
C THR A 47 -2.23 -18.71 9.21
N GLU A 48 -3.07 -18.65 10.25
CA GLU A 48 -3.74 -19.83 10.79
C GLU A 48 -5.23 -19.90 10.44
N ILE A 49 -5.82 -18.90 9.78
CA ILE A 49 -7.21 -18.99 9.31
C ILE A 49 -7.30 -20.07 8.23
N SER A 50 -8.03 -21.15 8.56
CA SER A 50 -8.21 -22.30 7.66
C SER A 50 -9.29 -21.98 6.62
N ILE A 51 -8.85 -21.64 5.42
CA ILE A 51 -9.72 -21.51 4.25
C ILE A 51 -10.47 -22.82 3.94
N PRO A 52 -9.86 -24.02 4.01
CA PRO A 52 -10.60 -25.27 3.85
C PRO A 52 -11.76 -25.42 4.84
N HIS A 53 -11.58 -25.04 6.12
CA HIS A 53 -12.66 -25.09 7.11
C HIS A 53 -13.79 -24.10 6.76
N PHE A 54 -13.45 -22.88 6.34
CA PHE A 54 -14.43 -21.91 5.87
C PHE A 54 -15.24 -22.42 4.67
N LEU A 55 -14.57 -23.01 3.68
CA LEU A 55 -15.21 -23.55 2.50
C LEU A 55 -16.06 -24.81 2.80
N SER A 56 -15.60 -25.70 3.68
CA SER A 56 -16.38 -26.85 4.16
C SER A 56 -17.67 -26.39 4.84
N PHE A 57 -17.58 -25.39 5.72
CA PHE A 57 -18.74 -24.82 6.40
C PHE A 57 -19.76 -24.27 5.39
N LEU A 58 -19.30 -23.51 4.37
CA LEU A 58 -20.18 -22.99 3.33
C LEU A 58 -20.78 -24.11 2.48
N SER A 59 -20.02 -25.16 2.19
CA SER A 59 -20.50 -26.33 1.46
C SER A 59 -21.61 -27.05 2.21
N GLU A 60 -21.46 -27.25 3.52
CA GLU A 60 -22.45 -27.88 4.39
C GLU A 60 -23.78 -27.12 4.42
N ILE A 61 -23.73 -25.78 4.55
CA ILE A 61 -24.94 -24.96 4.70
C ILE A 61 -25.64 -24.63 3.37
N THR A 62 -24.90 -24.61 2.26
CA THR A 62 -25.45 -24.28 0.93
C THR A 62 -25.69 -25.50 0.04
N HIS A 63 -25.17 -26.66 0.41
CA HIS A 63 -25.11 -27.87 -0.42
C HIS A 63 -24.39 -27.68 -1.76
N LEU A 64 -23.53 -26.65 -1.87
CA LEU A 64 -22.65 -26.44 -3.01
C LEU A 64 -21.28 -27.06 -2.72
N ASP A 65 -20.67 -27.71 -3.72
CA ASP A 65 -19.31 -28.23 -3.57
C ASP A 65 -18.28 -27.10 -3.65
N MET A 66 -17.83 -26.59 -2.50
CA MET A 66 -16.77 -25.58 -2.41
C MET A 66 -15.50 -26.18 -1.84
N THR A 67 -14.61 -26.60 -2.74
CA THR A 67 -13.26 -27.08 -2.37
C THR A 67 -12.18 -26.02 -2.56
N THR A 68 -12.45 -24.98 -3.34
CA THR A 68 -11.50 -23.90 -3.63
C THR A 68 -12.17 -22.54 -3.74
N ILE A 69 -11.45 -21.47 -3.38
CA ILE A 69 -11.85 -20.09 -3.70
C ILE A 69 -11.88 -19.93 -5.24
N PRO A 70 -12.98 -19.44 -5.84
CA PRO A 70 -13.01 -19.01 -7.23
C PRO A 70 -11.98 -17.92 -7.51
N ASN A 71 -11.48 -17.85 -8.75
CA ASN A 71 -10.50 -16.83 -9.13
C ASN A 71 -11.15 -15.44 -9.15
N PHE A 72 -10.37 -14.44 -8.75
CA PHE A 72 -10.65 -13.03 -8.95
C PHE A 72 -9.38 -12.30 -9.40
N ASP A 73 -9.55 -11.29 -10.24
CA ASP A 73 -8.46 -10.64 -10.96
C ASP A 73 -7.93 -9.44 -10.19
N PHE A 74 -8.81 -8.76 -9.44
CA PHE A 74 -8.50 -7.47 -8.84
C PHE A 74 -8.94 -7.35 -7.38
N ILE A 75 -8.31 -6.43 -6.68
CA ILE A 75 -8.69 -5.95 -5.34
C ILE A 75 -8.63 -4.43 -5.28
N THR A 76 -9.33 -3.80 -4.35
CA THR A 76 -9.08 -2.41 -4.00
C THR A 76 -7.92 -2.31 -2.99
N LEU A 77 -7.08 -1.29 -3.12
CA LEU A 77 -5.98 -0.98 -2.21
C LEU A 77 -6.00 0.52 -1.87
N PHE A 78 -5.39 0.88 -0.74
CA PHE A 78 -5.43 2.23 -0.18
C PHE A 78 -4.03 2.80 0.00
N HIS A 79 -3.68 3.84 -0.74
CA HIS A 79 -2.38 4.50 -0.67
C HIS A 79 -2.51 5.87 0.03
N LEU A 80 -1.72 6.08 1.10
CA LEU A 80 -1.59 7.37 1.75
C LEU A 80 -0.53 8.21 1.03
N THR A 81 -0.89 9.44 0.67
CA THR A 81 0.02 10.37 0.00
C THR A 81 -0.22 11.82 0.43
N THR A 82 0.70 12.70 0.08
CA THR A 82 0.52 14.16 0.14
C THR A 82 0.63 14.76 -1.26
N ARG A 83 -0.29 15.68 -1.59
CA ARG A 83 -0.36 16.40 -2.87
C ARG A 83 -0.91 17.80 -2.63
N THR A 84 -0.70 18.73 -3.56
CA THR A 84 -1.28 20.08 -3.43
C THR A 84 -2.77 20.15 -3.66
N SER A 85 -3.32 19.21 -4.43
CA SER A 85 -4.75 19.18 -4.68
C SER A 85 -5.23 17.82 -5.16
N LYS A 86 -6.52 17.57 -4.94
CA LYS A 86 -7.22 16.37 -5.42
C LYS A 86 -7.19 16.26 -6.95
N GLN A 87 -7.28 17.38 -7.66
CA GLN A 87 -7.35 17.40 -9.13
C GLN A 87 -6.07 16.89 -9.80
N ILE A 88 -4.92 16.98 -9.12
CA ILE A 88 -3.65 16.42 -9.63
C ILE A 88 -3.70 14.90 -9.57
N ILE A 89 -4.20 14.34 -8.46
CA ILE A 89 -4.33 12.90 -8.27
C ILE A 89 -5.23 12.27 -9.34
N GLU A 90 -6.28 12.97 -9.74
CA GLU A 90 -7.23 12.47 -10.75
C GLU A 90 -6.69 12.54 -12.19
N LYS A 91 -5.55 13.23 -12.41
CA LYS A 91 -4.97 13.47 -13.74
C LYS A 91 -3.61 12.84 -13.95
N GLU A 92 -2.95 12.42 -12.87
CA GLU A 92 -1.63 11.82 -12.91
C GLU A 92 -1.71 10.35 -12.46
N PRO A 93 -0.93 9.46 -13.08
CA PRO A 93 -0.68 8.14 -12.52
C PRO A 93 -0.18 8.22 -11.07
N LEU A 94 -0.52 7.22 -10.27
CA LEU A 94 0.18 6.99 -9.02
C LEU A 94 1.54 6.34 -9.32
N TYR A 95 2.55 7.19 -9.44
CA TYR A 95 3.89 6.81 -9.84
C TYR A 95 4.61 5.94 -8.80
N ASN A 96 5.40 4.97 -9.29
CA ASN A 96 6.50 4.40 -8.52
C ASN A 96 7.53 5.50 -8.19
N LEU A 97 8.42 5.26 -7.23
CA LEU A 97 9.37 6.28 -6.77
C LEU A 97 10.21 6.89 -7.89
N PHE A 98 10.69 6.07 -8.83
CA PHE A 98 11.56 6.54 -9.88
C PHE A 98 10.81 7.47 -10.84
N ASP A 99 9.63 7.04 -11.27
CA ASP A 99 8.77 7.85 -12.13
C ASP A 99 8.31 9.13 -11.42
N ALA A 100 8.02 9.05 -10.11
CA ALA A 100 7.62 10.20 -9.30
C ALA A 100 8.70 11.28 -9.27
N LEU A 101 9.98 10.91 -9.35
CA LEU A 101 11.11 11.83 -9.30
C LEU A 101 11.62 12.29 -10.68
N THR A 102 11.31 11.56 -11.76
CA THR A 102 11.86 11.86 -13.10
C THR A 102 10.85 12.26 -14.16
N GLU A 103 9.62 11.76 -14.08
CA GLU A 103 8.57 12.11 -15.04
C GLU A 103 8.05 13.52 -14.80
N ASN A 104 7.44 14.11 -15.84
CA ASN A 104 6.89 15.46 -15.75
C ASN A 104 5.60 15.46 -14.93
N ASN A 105 5.76 15.64 -13.63
CA ASN A 105 4.70 15.70 -12.63
C ASN A 105 4.91 16.86 -11.66
N GLU A 106 3.92 17.10 -10.82
CA GLU A 106 3.94 18.19 -9.84
C GLU A 106 5.07 18.07 -8.80
N LEU A 107 5.37 16.85 -8.33
CA LEU A 107 6.43 16.63 -7.36
C LEU A 107 7.80 17.02 -7.92
N LYS A 108 8.14 16.57 -9.14
CA LYS A 108 9.38 16.92 -9.82
C LYS A 108 9.55 18.43 -9.94
N TYR A 109 8.53 19.13 -10.42
CA TYR A 109 8.57 20.60 -10.59
C TYR A 109 8.86 21.33 -9.27
N ARG A 110 8.32 20.83 -8.16
CA ARG A 110 8.58 21.37 -6.81
C ARG A 110 10.01 21.13 -6.35
N LEU A 111 10.53 19.92 -6.56
CA LEU A 111 11.90 19.57 -6.20
C LEU A 111 12.91 20.38 -7.03
N GLU A 112 12.65 20.57 -8.32
CA GLU A 112 13.48 21.38 -9.21
C GLU A 112 13.59 22.83 -8.74
N LYS A 113 12.49 23.44 -8.24
CA LYS A 113 12.51 24.79 -7.66
C LYS A 113 13.41 24.93 -6.43
N ILE A 114 13.61 23.84 -5.69
CA ILE A 114 14.49 23.78 -4.52
C ILE A 114 15.93 23.42 -4.95
N GLY A 115 16.13 23.10 -6.23
CA GLY A 115 17.41 22.73 -6.83
C GLY A 115 17.69 21.23 -6.82
N LEU A 116 16.71 20.38 -6.49
CA LEU A 116 16.82 18.92 -6.56
C LEU A 116 16.40 18.42 -7.94
N THR A 117 17.28 17.70 -8.62
CA THR A 117 16.97 17.04 -9.90
C THR A 117 17.44 15.59 -9.90
N PHE A 118 16.76 14.76 -10.69
CA PHE A 118 16.98 13.30 -10.71
C PHE A 118 17.09 12.80 -12.14
N TYR A 119 18.00 11.85 -12.36
CA TYR A 119 18.17 11.17 -13.64
C TYR A 119 18.26 9.67 -13.43
N LYS A 120 17.51 8.90 -14.21
CA LYS A 120 17.62 7.44 -14.26
C LYS A 120 18.95 7.06 -14.92
N GLU A 121 19.78 6.30 -14.22
CA GLU A 121 20.98 5.68 -14.76
C GLU A 121 20.97 4.19 -14.42
N LYS A 122 20.74 3.34 -15.42
CA LYS A 122 20.54 1.89 -15.21
C LYS A 122 19.45 1.66 -14.14
N ASP A 123 19.77 0.96 -13.06
CA ASP A 123 18.84 0.58 -12.00
C ASP A 123 18.84 1.56 -10.80
N ARG A 124 19.47 2.74 -10.94
CA ARG A 124 19.55 3.76 -9.87
C ARG A 124 19.10 5.14 -10.32
N LEU A 125 18.81 6.01 -9.35
CA LEU A 125 18.63 7.44 -9.56
C LEU A 125 19.90 8.20 -9.17
N ILE A 126 20.36 9.03 -10.09
CA ILE A 126 21.41 10.02 -9.86
C ILE A 126 20.75 11.30 -9.38
N THR A 127 21.19 11.81 -8.23
CA THR A 127 20.67 13.06 -7.66
C THR A 127 21.65 14.20 -7.86
N PHE A 128 21.13 15.34 -8.30
CA PHE A 128 21.84 16.61 -8.24
C PHE A 128 21.13 17.56 -7.28
N PHE A 129 21.92 18.34 -6.56
CA PHE A 129 21.41 19.42 -5.72
C PHE A 129 22.14 20.73 -6.03
N LYS A 130 21.37 21.75 -6.44
CA LYS A 130 21.87 23.07 -6.87
C LYS A 130 23.00 22.94 -7.92
N GLY A 131 22.84 21.99 -8.84
CA GLY A 131 23.79 21.70 -9.92
C GLY A 131 24.96 20.77 -9.55
N ASN A 132 25.09 20.37 -8.28
CA ASN A 132 26.18 19.48 -7.83
C ASN A 132 25.70 18.04 -7.72
N LEU A 133 26.50 17.09 -8.19
CA LEU A 133 26.23 15.67 -8.00
C LEU A 133 26.29 15.32 -6.51
N ILE A 134 25.30 14.57 -6.02
CA ILE A 134 25.21 14.13 -4.62
C ILE A 134 25.67 12.68 -4.51
N ASP A 135 26.66 12.45 -3.66
CA ASP A 135 27.03 11.12 -3.18
C ASP A 135 26.40 10.88 -1.81
N TRP A 136 25.28 10.15 -1.77
CA TRP A 136 24.60 9.85 -0.51
C TRP A 136 25.48 9.09 0.49
N ARG A 137 26.51 8.37 0.04
CA ARG A 137 27.43 7.64 0.92
C ARG A 137 28.32 8.57 1.73
N SER A 138 28.55 9.81 1.29
CA SER A 138 29.35 10.78 2.05
C SER A 138 28.70 11.15 3.38
N PHE A 139 27.40 10.94 3.52
CA PHE A 139 26.62 11.24 4.73
C PHE A 139 26.58 10.08 5.75
N LEU A 140 27.16 8.92 5.43
CA LEU A 140 27.13 7.74 6.31
C LEU A 140 28.01 7.86 7.56
N ASN A 141 28.92 8.83 7.61
CA ASN A 141 29.83 9.04 8.74
C ASN A 141 29.32 10.10 9.74
N GLY A 142 28.10 10.61 9.56
CA GLY A 142 27.51 11.68 10.38
C GLY A 142 26.30 11.25 11.20
N SER A 143 25.70 12.21 11.91
CA SER A 143 24.45 12.00 12.67
C SER A 143 23.27 11.58 11.80
N GLU A 144 23.32 11.90 10.51
CA GLU A 144 22.29 11.56 9.52
C GLU A 144 22.48 10.17 8.86
N SER A 145 23.44 9.37 9.34
CA SER A 145 23.77 8.07 8.76
C SER A 145 22.56 7.14 8.53
N PRO A 146 21.61 6.98 9.48
CA PRO A 146 20.42 6.16 9.26
C PRO A 146 19.53 6.70 8.12
N THR A 147 19.29 8.01 8.10
CA THR A 147 18.49 8.70 7.07
C THR A 147 19.15 8.57 5.69
N ALA A 148 20.47 8.77 5.61
CA ALA A 148 21.24 8.59 4.40
C ALA A 148 21.15 7.15 3.89
N GLN A 149 21.22 6.16 4.78
CA GLN A 149 21.05 4.75 4.40
C GLN A 149 19.66 4.45 3.83
N MET A 150 18.60 5.06 4.37
CA MET A 150 17.25 4.94 3.80
C MET A 150 17.16 5.53 2.39
N ILE A 151 17.79 6.68 2.15
CA ILE A 151 17.85 7.30 0.82
C ILE A 151 18.60 6.39 -0.16
N ILE A 152 19.77 5.86 0.23
CA ILE A 152 20.55 4.91 -0.59
C ILE A 152 19.69 3.69 -0.94
N ASN A 153 19.02 3.10 0.04
CA ASN A 153 18.17 1.92 -0.18
C ASN A 153 17.03 2.18 -1.16
N ARG A 154 16.54 3.41 -1.27
CA ARG A 154 15.45 3.79 -2.19
C ARG A 154 15.91 4.25 -3.56
N LEU A 155 17.04 4.97 -3.65
CA LEU A 155 17.50 5.58 -4.89
C LEU A 155 18.56 4.73 -5.62
N GLU A 156 19.40 4.00 -4.88
CA GLU A 156 20.54 3.27 -5.44
C GLU A 156 20.47 1.76 -5.20
N GLY A 157 19.81 1.33 -4.13
CA GLY A 157 19.87 -0.03 -3.63
C GLY A 157 21.25 -0.39 -3.07
N ASN A 158 21.48 -1.68 -2.88
CA ASN A 158 22.74 -2.23 -2.43
C ASN A 158 23.01 -3.61 -3.08
N ARG A 159 24.15 -4.22 -2.78
CA ARG A 159 24.55 -5.51 -3.38
C ARG A 159 23.60 -6.68 -3.09
N PHE A 160 22.75 -6.56 -2.08
CA PHE A 160 21.82 -7.61 -1.64
C PHE A 160 20.37 -7.32 -2.00
N SER A 161 20.02 -6.04 -2.14
CA SER A 161 18.66 -5.61 -2.40
C SER A 161 18.65 -4.51 -3.46
N PRO A 162 17.86 -4.66 -4.54
CA PRO A 162 17.63 -3.57 -5.48
C PRO A 162 16.97 -2.37 -4.77
N PRO A 163 16.98 -1.17 -5.38
CA PRO A 163 16.30 -0.03 -4.80
C PRO A 163 14.81 -0.30 -4.59
N ASP A 164 14.27 0.13 -3.45
CA ASP A 164 12.84 0.06 -3.16
C ASP A 164 12.10 1.21 -3.85
N LYS A 165 11.38 0.88 -4.93
CA LYS A 165 10.68 1.85 -5.79
C LYS A 165 9.16 1.77 -5.66
N CYS A 166 8.65 0.81 -4.89
CA CYS A 166 7.26 0.38 -4.97
C CYS A 166 6.23 1.47 -4.62
N VAL A 167 5.08 1.40 -5.29
CA VAL A 167 3.85 1.98 -4.75
C VAL A 167 3.37 1.08 -3.60
N ASN A 168 3.43 1.60 -2.38
CA ASN A 168 2.98 0.89 -1.17
C ASN A 168 1.56 1.33 -0.80
N GLY A 169 0.76 0.43 -0.25
CA GLY A 169 -0.58 0.72 0.24
C GLY A 169 -1.01 -0.26 1.30
N PHE A 170 -2.28 -0.16 1.69
CA PHE A 170 -2.91 -1.00 2.69
C PHE A 170 -4.06 -1.79 2.06
N LEU A 171 -4.32 -2.98 2.61
CA LEU A 171 -5.40 -3.82 2.11
C LEU A 171 -6.78 -3.30 2.49
N PHE A 172 -6.97 -2.67 3.66
CA PHE A 172 -8.27 -2.19 4.13
C PHE A 172 -8.33 -0.66 4.27
N ASN A 173 -9.48 -0.08 3.94
CA ASN A 173 -9.73 1.35 4.12
C ASN A 173 -10.18 1.64 5.56
N GLY A 174 -9.20 1.87 6.43
CA GLY A 174 -9.45 2.35 7.77
C GLY A 174 -8.86 3.75 7.97
N ASP A 175 -8.44 4.02 9.19
CA ASP A 175 -7.71 5.23 9.53
C ASP A 175 -6.21 5.00 9.30
N ILE A 176 -5.82 4.58 8.09
CA ILE A 176 -4.45 4.12 7.76
C ILE A 176 -3.36 5.14 8.12
N PHE A 177 -3.72 6.41 8.23
CA PHE A 177 -2.86 7.51 8.67
C PHE A 177 -2.48 7.48 10.17
N GLU A 178 -3.16 6.66 10.96
CA GLU A 178 -2.84 6.37 12.36
C GLU A 178 -1.81 5.24 12.50
N ASN A 179 -1.53 4.48 11.43
CA ASN A 179 -0.46 3.50 11.46
C ASN A 179 0.91 4.22 11.59
N GLY A 180 1.67 3.83 12.62
CA GLY A 180 2.95 4.42 12.97
C GLY A 180 3.99 4.42 11.84
N ASP A 181 3.93 3.44 10.95
CA ASP A 181 4.88 3.30 9.83
C ASP A 181 4.67 4.36 8.74
N VAL A 182 3.48 4.97 8.66
CA VAL A 182 3.13 5.92 7.58
C VAL A 182 2.64 7.28 8.10
N ARG A 183 2.53 7.47 9.42
CA ARG A 183 2.02 8.70 10.03
C ARG A 183 2.75 9.96 9.56
N HIS A 184 4.05 9.86 9.30
CA HIS A 184 4.88 10.97 8.81
C HIS A 184 4.48 11.45 7.40
N ILE A 185 3.89 10.57 6.57
CA ILE A 185 3.49 10.87 5.19
C ILE A 185 2.38 11.94 5.15
N ARG A 186 1.66 12.15 6.26
CA ARG A 186 0.65 13.22 6.40
C ARG A 186 1.21 14.62 6.13
N TYR A 187 2.52 14.81 6.31
CA TYR A 187 3.17 16.11 6.17
C TYR A 187 3.97 16.23 4.88
N LEU A 188 4.71 15.17 4.51
CA LEU A 188 5.59 15.17 3.35
C LEU A 188 5.92 13.71 2.97
N PRO A 189 6.14 13.38 1.69
CA PRO A 189 6.62 12.05 1.31
C PRO A 189 7.98 11.77 1.97
N GLU A 190 8.13 10.59 2.59
CA GLU A 190 9.29 10.24 3.42
C GLU A 190 10.63 10.45 2.72
N ILE A 191 10.74 10.04 1.45
CA ILE A 191 11.98 10.19 0.68
C ILE A 191 12.35 11.66 0.48
N VAL A 192 11.36 12.54 0.31
CA VAL A 192 11.58 13.98 0.14
C VAL A 192 12.03 14.60 1.45
N ASP A 193 11.37 14.25 2.56
CA ASP A 193 11.77 14.70 3.90
C ASP A 193 13.20 14.25 4.23
N ASN A 194 13.51 12.96 4.01
CA ASN A 194 14.84 12.39 4.24
C ASN A 194 15.92 13.13 3.44
N MET A 195 15.72 13.34 2.14
CA MET A 195 16.68 14.05 1.30
C MET A 195 16.91 15.49 1.77
N LEU A 196 15.84 16.24 2.05
CA LEU A 196 15.96 17.63 2.47
C LEU A 196 16.59 17.75 3.87
N ARG A 197 16.33 16.81 4.78
CA ARG A 197 16.98 16.77 6.11
C ARG A 197 18.48 16.56 5.98
N VAL A 198 18.89 15.56 5.21
CA VAL A 198 20.32 15.24 4.97
C VAL A 198 21.04 16.41 4.30
N LEU A 199 20.37 17.12 3.40
CA LEU A 199 20.91 18.30 2.71
C LEU A 199 20.84 19.59 3.55
N GLY A 200 20.26 19.56 4.76
CA GLY A 200 20.15 20.72 5.65
C GLY A 200 19.07 21.75 5.23
N GLU A 201 18.15 21.39 4.34
CA GLU A 201 17.16 22.28 3.73
C GLU A 201 15.86 22.39 4.56
N GLN A 202 16.00 22.75 5.83
CA GLN A 202 14.88 22.84 6.79
C GLN A 202 13.82 23.86 6.37
N GLN A 203 14.20 24.93 5.69
CA GLN A 203 13.25 25.92 5.18
C GLN A 203 12.41 25.36 4.03
N ALA A 204 13.00 24.53 3.16
CA ALA A 204 12.27 23.89 2.07
C ALA A 204 11.22 22.91 2.61
N ILE A 205 11.58 22.11 3.63
CA ILE A 205 10.63 21.23 4.34
C ILE A 205 9.45 22.04 4.87
N ARG A 206 9.72 23.13 5.62
CA ARG A 206 8.66 23.99 6.19
C ARG A 206 7.76 24.61 5.13
N ASN A 207 8.29 24.95 3.96
CA ASN A 207 7.51 25.53 2.88
C ASN A 207 6.62 24.46 2.22
N LEU A 208 7.19 23.30 1.87
CA LEU A 208 6.45 22.20 1.25
C LEU A 208 5.31 21.70 2.14
N CYS A 209 5.54 21.53 3.45
CA CYS A 209 4.51 21.09 4.39
C CYS A 209 3.29 22.05 4.47
N LYS A 210 3.43 23.31 4.07
CA LYS A 210 2.32 24.29 4.05
C LYS A 210 1.49 24.22 2.76
N GLU A 211 2.02 23.59 1.73
CA GLU A 211 1.44 23.59 0.38
C GLU A 211 0.78 22.26 0.03
N VAL A 212 0.97 21.22 0.85
CA VAL A 212 0.44 19.89 0.61
C VAL A 212 -0.67 19.53 1.58
N THR A 213 -1.60 18.74 1.08
CA THR A 213 -2.71 18.14 1.81
C THR A 213 -2.57 16.62 1.75
N PRO A 214 -2.82 15.89 2.85
CA PRO A 214 -2.80 14.44 2.84
C PRO A 214 -4.09 13.85 2.23
N PHE A 215 -3.92 12.81 1.42
CA PHE A 215 -4.99 12.09 0.74
C PHE A 215 -4.81 10.57 0.86
N ILE A 216 -5.93 9.86 0.90
CA ILE A 216 -6.00 8.42 0.67
C ILE A 216 -6.55 8.19 -0.73
N ILE A 217 -5.76 7.50 -1.55
CA ILE A 217 -6.13 7.07 -2.90
C ILE A 217 -6.60 5.62 -2.82
N THR A 218 -7.83 5.37 -3.28
CA THR A 218 -8.33 4.01 -3.52
C THR A 218 -8.07 3.67 -4.98
N PHE A 219 -7.37 2.57 -5.23
CA PHE A 219 -7.11 2.11 -6.59
C PHE A 219 -7.29 0.61 -6.74
N LYS A 220 -7.53 0.17 -7.97
CA LYS A 220 -7.73 -1.24 -8.34
C LYS A 220 -6.39 -1.90 -8.67
N ALA A 221 -5.96 -2.87 -7.88
CA ALA A 221 -4.71 -3.63 -8.07
C ALA A 221 -4.98 -5.03 -8.63
N ASN A 222 -4.14 -5.54 -9.54
CA ASN A 222 -4.25 -6.89 -10.07
C ASN A 222 -3.57 -7.85 -9.09
N VAL A 223 -4.20 -8.98 -8.79
CA VAL A 223 -3.68 -9.91 -7.79
C VAL A 223 -2.30 -10.48 -8.16
N GLY A 224 -1.94 -10.53 -9.45
CA GLY A 224 -0.60 -10.94 -9.91
C GLY A 224 0.50 -9.88 -9.73
N GLU A 225 0.12 -8.65 -9.43
CA GLU A 225 1.00 -7.47 -9.31
C GLU A 225 1.28 -7.09 -7.87
N ILE A 226 0.64 -7.72 -6.89
CA ILE A 226 0.78 -7.37 -5.48
C ILE A 226 1.79 -8.28 -4.75
N ILE A 227 2.49 -7.70 -3.80
CA ILE A 227 3.38 -8.37 -2.86
C ILE A 227 3.00 -7.90 -1.46
N PHE A 228 2.76 -8.83 -0.54
CA PHE A 228 2.56 -8.46 0.86
C PHE A 228 3.91 -8.16 1.51
N ASP A 229 3.98 -7.07 2.27
CA ASP A 229 5.22 -6.67 2.92
C ASP A 229 5.76 -7.76 3.87
N GLY A 230 7.10 -7.80 4.01
CA GLY A 230 7.80 -8.82 4.78
C GLY A 230 7.68 -10.25 4.20
N SER A 231 7.18 -10.43 2.98
CA SER A 231 7.04 -11.75 2.36
C SER A 231 7.55 -11.84 0.92
N LYS A 232 7.95 -13.05 0.51
CA LYS A 232 8.29 -13.34 -0.89
C LYS A 232 7.05 -13.20 -1.77
N LYS A 233 7.25 -12.85 -3.05
CA LYS A 233 6.17 -12.84 -4.04
C LYS A 233 5.50 -14.21 -4.10
N LEU A 234 4.19 -14.23 -3.86
CA LEU A 234 3.35 -15.41 -3.96
C LEU A 234 2.84 -15.57 -5.39
N ASN A 235 2.45 -16.80 -5.77
CA ASN A 235 1.71 -16.99 -7.01
C ASN A 235 0.26 -16.46 -6.85
N ILE A 236 -0.43 -16.21 -7.97
CA ILE A 236 -1.77 -15.61 -7.98
C ILE A 236 -2.74 -16.34 -7.04
N LYS A 237 -2.79 -17.69 -7.09
CA LYS A 237 -3.68 -18.48 -6.25
C LYS A 237 -3.36 -18.35 -4.76
N GLN A 238 -2.08 -18.38 -4.39
CA GLN A 238 -1.65 -18.17 -3.01
C GLN A 238 -2.00 -16.76 -2.53
N THR A 239 -1.84 -15.74 -3.38
CA THR A 239 -2.21 -14.36 -3.11
C THR A 239 -3.71 -14.23 -2.89
N GLN A 240 -4.54 -14.80 -3.77
CA GLN A 240 -6.00 -14.83 -3.62
C GLN A 240 -6.41 -15.44 -2.28
N TYR A 241 -5.86 -16.59 -1.91
CA TYR A 241 -6.15 -17.22 -0.63
C TYR A 241 -5.73 -16.34 0.56
N ARG A 242 -4.59 -15.66 0.46
CA ARG A 242 -4.12 -14.76 1.51
C ARG A 242 -5.02 -13.54 1.67
N ILE A 243 -5.49 -12.95 0.57
CA ILE A 243 -6.47 -11.86 0.58
C ILE A 243 -7.74 -12.31 1.31
N ILE A 244 -8.31 -13.47 0.94
CA ILE A 244 -9.53 -13.98 1.59
C ILE A 244 -9.31 -14.21 3.09
N ARG A 245 -8.14 -14.74 3.50
CA ARG A 245 -7.81 -14.87 4.93
C ARG A 245 -7.81 -13.53 5.64
N HIS A 246 -7.20 -12.51 5.05
CA HIS A 246 -7.21 -11.17 5.62
C HIS A 246 -8.62 -10.58 5.67
N CYS A 247 -9.46 -10.81 4.66
CA CYS A 247 -10.87 -10.37 4.70
C CYS A 247 -11.61 -11.00 5.87
N LEU A 248 -11.48 -12.32 6.08
CA LEU A 248 -12.12 -13.00 7.21
C LEU A 248 -11.59 -12.49 8.56
N TYR A 249 -10.28 -12.24 8.66
CA TYR A 249 -9.67 -11.66 9.86
C TYR A 249 -10.18 -10.25 10.15
N TYR A 250 -10.21 -9.38 9.14
CA TYR A 250 -10.72 -8.02 9.24
C TYR A 250 -12.19 -8.01 9.68
N LEU A 251 -13.04 -8.78 9.01
CA LEU A 251 -14.46 -8.91 9.33
C LEU A 251 -14.69 -9.38 10.78
N CYS A 252 -13.89 -10.34 11.27
CA CYS A 252 -13.93 -10.78 12.67
C CYS A 252 -13.61 -9.64 13.64
N ASN A 253 -12.55 -8.88 13.37
CA ASN A 253 -12.13 -7.77 14.23
C ASN A 253 -13.11 -6.60 14.23
N GLN A 254 -13.80 -6.36 13.12
CA GLN A 254 -14.86 -5.36 13.05
C GLN A 254 -16.01 -5.70 14.01
N TYR A 255 -16.45 -6.95 14.08
CA TYR A 255 -17.46 -7.37 15.07
C TYR A 255 -16.99 -7.21 16.52
N CYS A 256 -15.72 -7.47 16.78
CA CYS A 256 -15.14 -7.32 18.12
C CYS A 256 -14.74 -5.88 18.48
N ARG A 257 -14.86 -4.92 17.54
CA ARG A 257 -14.35 -3.55 17.67
C ARG A 257 -12.88 -3.51 18.13
N SER A 258 -12.09 -4.46 17.63
CA SER A 258 -10.69 -4.66 18.04
C SER A 258 -9.69 -4.45 16.90
N TRP A 259 -10.14 -3.92 15.76
CA TRP A 259 -9.26 -3.64 14.63
C TRP A 259 -8.22 -2.58 15.00
N SER A 260 -6.96 -2.87 14.71
CA SER A 260 -5.85 -1.92 14.77
C SER A 260 -5.30 -1.70 13.37
N GLU A 261 -4.95 -0.46 13.03
CA GLU A 261 -4.31 -0.16 11.74
C GLU A 261 -2.90 -0.76 11.63
N HIS A 262 -2.29 -1.16 12.75
CA HIS A 262 -1.06 -1.96 12.75
C HIS A 262 -1.27 -3.39 12.25
N ASP A 263 -2.50 -3.91 12.32
CA ASP A 263 -2.86 -5.21 11.74
C ASP A 263 -3.22 -5.12 10.25
N ASN A 264 -3.33 -3.90 9.70
CA ASN A 264 -3.68 -3.67 8.31
C ASN A 264 -2.49 -4.05 7.41
N PRO A 265 -2.62 -5.07 6.55
CA PRO A 265 -1.49 -5.54 5.76
C PRO A 265 -0.98 -4.45 4.82
N ILE A 266 0.32 -4.16 4.92
CA ILE A 266 1.02 -3.36 3.92
C ILE A 266 1.19 -4.24 2.67
N VAL A 267 0.77 -3.69 1.54
CA VAL A 267 0.82 -4.32 0.22
C VAL A 267 1.59 -3.39 -0.71
N ARG A 268 2.58 -3.93 -1.42
CA ARG A 268 3.37 -3.21 -2.39
C ARG A 268 3.09 -3.71 -3.81
N MET A 269 3.02 -2.80 -4.77
CA MET A 269 3.02 -3.14 -6.19
C MET A 269 4.42 -3.64 -6.59
N ILE A 270 4.53 -4.44 -7.65
CA ILE A 270 5.84 -4.82 -8.21
C ILE A 270 6.67 -3.57 -8.57
N ASP A 271 7.97 -3.63 -8.31
CA ASP A 271 8.88 -2.48 -8.18
C ASP A 271 8.85 -1.48 -9.36
N GLU A 272 8.66 -1.95 -10.60
CA GLU A 272 8.69 -1.11 -11.81
C GLU A 272 7.30 -0.60 -12.23
N GLN A 273 6.27 -0.80 -11.41
CA GLN A 273 4.89 -0.50 -11.80
C GLN A 273 4.34 0.77 -11.14
N SER A 274 4.11 1.77 -11.97
CA SER A 274 3.19 2.87 -11.68
C SER A 274 1.74 2.43 -11.90
N VAL A 275 0.80 2.98 -11.12
CA VAL A 275 -0.63 2.70 -11.26
C VAL A 275 -1.25 3.79 -12.13
N SER A 276 -1.76 3.40 -13.30
CA SER A 276 -2.43 4.29 -14.23
C SER A 276 -3.67 4.95 -13.62
N GLU A 277 -3.97 6.19 -14.04
CA GLU A 277 -5.05 7.01 -13.51
C GLU A 277 -6.43 6.36 -13.68
N ASP A 278 -6.65 5.56 -14.73
CA ASP A 278 -7.91 4.83 -14.96
C ASP A 278 -8.19 3.75 -13.91
N ARG A 279 -7.18 3.35 -13.14
CA ARG A 279 -7.30 2.40 -12.02
C ARG A 279 -7.60 3.08 -10.69
N VAL A 280 -7.56 4.42 -10.64
CA VAL A 280 -7.94 5.18 -9.43
C VAL A 280 -9.47 5.24 -9.34
N LEU A 281 -10.01 4.76 -8.23
CA LEU A 281 -11.45 4.63 -8.01
C LEU A 281 -12.01 5.77 -7.15
N ASN A 282 -11.24 6.23 -6.17
CA ASN A 282 -11.67 7.28 -5.25
C ASN A 282 -10.46 7.99 -4.62
N VAL A 283 -10.64 9.26 -4.27
CA VAL A 283 -9.64 10.07 -3.57
C VAL A 283 -10.34 10.81 -2.42
N ARG A 284 -9.86 10.57 -1.20
CA ARG A 284 -10.38 11.18 0.03
C ARG A 284 -9.29 12.00 0.70
N GLU A 285 -9.62 13.24 1.06
CA GLU A 285 -8.78 14.08 1.91
C GLU A 285 -8.75 13.55 3.35
N VAL A 286 -7.58 13.56 3.97
CA VAL A 286 -7.41 13.21 5.39
C VAL A 286 -7.41 14.52 6.18
N MET A 287 -8.36 14.66 7.10
CA MET A 287 -8.43 15.80 8.02
C MET A 287 -7.50 15.62 9.23
#